data_AF-A0A8B6DMJ7-F1
#
_entry.id   AF-A0A8B6DMJ7-F1
#
_cell.length_a   1.000
_cell.length_b   1.000
_cell.length_c   1.000
_cell.angle_alpha   90.00
_cell.angle_beta   90.00
_cell.angle_gamma   90.00
#
_symmetry.space_group_name_H-M   'P 1'
#
loop_
_entity.id
_entity.type
_entity.pdbx_description
1 polymer ?
#
loop_
_entity_poly.entity_id
_entity_poly.type
_entity_poly.pdbx_seq_one_letter_code
_entity_poly.pdbx_strand_id
1 'polypeptide(L)'
;MHPEFKKLFTEQMTVEDDDLLVDEEKLRHHGNIVMEGLGAAVESLDDSVFLSNVLVTMGESHARHNVKPEMVILLWPAIRDAFNGCLGTDFTTQMSTAWEHVFEYMATKFKEGLRKESKHAR
;
A
#
# COMPACT_ATOMS: atom_id res chain seq x y z
N MET A 1 -1.86 0.51 -15.22
CA MET A 1 -1.86 -0.72 -14.41
C MET A 1 -0.53 -1.43 -14.65
N HIS A 2 0.19 -1.78 -13.59
CA HIS A 2 1.51 -2.43 -13.64
C HIS A 2 1.35 -3.97 -13.69
N PRO A 3 1.41 -4.61 -14.88
CA PRO A 3 1.09 -6.04 -15.02
C PRO A 3 2.04 -6.95 -14.23
N GLU A 4 3.24 -6.47 -13.95
CA GLU A 4 4.27 -7.13 -13.15
C GLU A 4 3.84 -7.35 -11.70
N PHE A 5 2.92 -6.55 -11.15
CA PHE A 5 2.46 -6.69 -9.78
C PHE A 5 1.46 -7.82 -9.58
N LYS A 6 0.83 -8.34 -10.65
CA LYS A 6 -0.09 -9.48 -10.54
C LYS A 6 0.57 -10.67 -9.82
N LYS A 7 1.87 -10.88 -10.04
CA LYS A 7 2.63 -11.97 -9.42
C LYS A 7 2.87 -11.80 -7.92
N LEU A 8 2.62 -10.61 -7.35
CA LEU A 8 2.72 -10.34 -5.90
C LEU A 8 1.42 -10.68 -5.17
N PHE A 9 0.30 -10.72 -5.89
CA PHE A 9 -1.04 -10.92 -5.36
C PHE A 9 -1.50 -12.38 -5.49
N THR A 10 -0.59 -13.36 -5.35
CA THR A 10 -0.91 -14.78 -5.58
C THR A 10 -2.05 -15.30 -4.71
N GLU A 11 -2.26 -14.73 -3.52
CA GLU A 11 -3.39 -15.08 -2.64
C GLU A 11 -4.74 -14.52 -3.14
N GLN A 12 -4.69 -13.43 -3.90
CA GLN A 12 -5.81 -12.73 -4.52
C GLN A 12 -5.98 -13.12 -6.00
N MET A 13 -5.36 -14.22 -6.43
CA MET A 13 -5.59 -14.82 -7.74
C MET A 13 -6.34 -16.14 -7.59
N THR A 14 -7.15 -16.48 -8.58
CA THR A 14 -7.75 -17.79 -8.78
C THR A 14 -7.20 -18.42 -10.06
N VAL A 15 -7.23 -19.74 -10.13
CA VAL A 15 -6.87 -20.49 -11.35
C VAL A 15 -8.18 -21.01 -11.94
N GLU A 16 -8.53 -20.56 -13.14
CA GLU A 16 -9.60 -21.10 -13.96
C GLU A 16 -9.03 -21.48 -15.33
N ASP A 17 -9.24 -22.72 -15.79
CA ASP A 17 -8.81 -23.21 -17.11
C ASP A 17 -7.36 -22.85 -17.49
N ASP A 18 -6.42 -23.09 -16.56
CA ASP A 18 -4.98 -22.76 -16.67
C ASP A 18 -4.63 -21.26 -16.73
N ASP A 19 -5.61 -20.36 -16.64
CA ASP A 19 -5.42 -18.91 -16.54
C ASP A 19 -5.45 -18.42 -15.08
N LEU A 20 -4.53 -17.49 -14.76
CA LEU A 20 -4.51 -16.76 -13.49
C LEU A 20 -5.43 -15.54 -13.59
N LEU A 21 -6.60 -15.65 -12.97
CA LEU A 21 -7.59 -14.57 -12.88
C LEU A 21 -7.48 -13.86 -11.54
N VAL A 22 -7.82 -12.57 -11.54
CA VAL A 22 -7.88 -11.78 -10.31
C VAL A 22 -9.17 -12.15 -9.58
N ASP A 23 -9.04 -12.54 -8.32
CA ASP A 23 -10.17 -12.64 -7.41
C ASP A 23 -10.58 -11.22 -6.99
N GLU A 24 -11.61 -10.68 -7.64
CA GLU A 24 -12.06 -9.30 -7.42
C GLU A 24 -12.49 -9.04 -5.97
N GLU A 25 -13.03 -10.05 -5.29
CA GLU A 25 -13.46 -9.90 -3.90
C GLU A 25 -12.25 -9.77 -2.98
N LYS A 26 -11.25 -10.64 -3.13
CA LYS A 26 -10.03 -10.56 -2.34
C LYS A 26 -9.21 -9.31 -2.66
N LEU A 27 -9.15 -8.90 -3.92
CA LEU A 27 -8.48 -7.66 -4.30
C LEU A 27 -9.20 -6.44 -3.71
N ARG A 28 -10.54 -6.41 -3.75
CA ARG A 28 -11.34 -5.35 -3.11
C ARG A 28 -11.11 -5.32 -1.60
N HIS A 29 -11.06 -6.48 -0.94
CA HIS A 29 -10.76 -6.56 0.49
C HIS A 29 -9.38 -6.01 0.82
N HIS A 30 -8.36 -6.36 0.03
CA HIS A 30 -7.01 -5.79 0.20
C HIS A 30 -7.01 -4.26 -0.01
N GLY A 31 -7.72 -3.77 -1.02
CA GLY A 31 -7.91 -2.34 -1.25
C GLY A 31 -8.54 -1.62 -0.07
N ASN A 32 -9.56 -2.22 0.57
CA ASN A 32 -10.17 -1.66 1.78
C ASN A 32 -9.17 -1.56 2.94
N ILE A 33 -8.37 -2.60 3.18
CA ILE A 33 -7.34 -2.59 4.24
C ILE A 33 -6.33 -1.45 3.99
N VAL A 34 -5.93 -1.21 2.74
CA VAL A 34 -5.04 -0.10 2.39
C VAL A 34 -5.69 1.25 2.75
N MET A 35 -6.96 1.44 2.42
CA MET A 35 -7.69 2.67 2.73
C MET A 35 -7.93 2.86 4.24
N GLU A 36 -8.20 1.79 4.98
CA GLU A 36 -8.26 1.81 6.45
C GLU A 36 -6.92 2.22 7.05
N GLY A 37 -5.80 1.70 6.51
CA GLY A 37 -4.46 2.10 6.93
C GLY A 37 -4.17 3.59 6.70
N LEU A 38 -4.64 4.16 5.58
CA LEU A 38 -4.57 5.60 5.33
C LEU A 38 -5.40 6.40 6.34
N GLY A 39 -6.61 5.92 6.68
CA GLY A 39 -7.45 6.54 7.69
C GLY A 39 -6.79 6.55 9.07
N ALA A 40 -6.29 5.40 9.52
CA ALA A 40 -5.55 5.27 10.77
C ALA A 40 -4.31 6.17 10.80
N ALA A 41 -3.65 6.38 9.66
CA ALA A 41 -2.50 7.27 9.58
C ALA A 41 -2.88 8.74 9.83
N VAL A 42 -4.02 9.19 9.31
CA VAL A 42 -4.55 10.53 9.56
C VAL A 42 -4.98 10.69 11.03
N GLU A 43 -5.65 9.68 11.59
CA GLU A 43 -6.07 9.68 13.01
C GLU A 43 -4.88 9.72 13.98
N SER A 44 -3.72 9.22 13.56
CA SER A 44 -2.52 9.09 14.38
C SER A 44 -1.45 10.15 14.08
N LEU A 45 -1.78 11.24 13.37
CA LEU A 45 -0.79 12.28 13.01
C LEU A 45 -0.08 12.89 14.23
N ASP A 46 -0.80 13.02 15.35
CA ASP A 46 -0.25 13.57 16.60
C ASP A 46 0.50 12.52 17.46
N ASP A 47 0.25 11.23 17.25
CA ASP A 47 0.95 10.11 17.93
C ASP A 47 1.47 9.08 16.92
N SER A 48 2.54 9.49 16.24
CA SER A 48 3.11 8.75 15.11
C SER A 48 3.90 7.49 15.50
N VAL A 49 4.13 7.24 16.81
CA VAL A 49 4.96 6.12 17.28
C VAL A 49 4.24 4.79 17.10
N PHE A 50 2.96 4.71 17.50
CA PHE A 50 2.17 3.50 17.34
C PHE A 50 2.01 3.12 15.87
N LEU A 51 1.61 4.09 15.05
CA LEU A 51 1.47 3.94 13.60
C LEU A 51 2.77 3.45 12.93
N SER A 52 3.91 4.04 13.31
CA SER A 52 5.23 3.60 12.81
C SER A 52 5.47 2.12 13.06
N ASN A 53 5.21 1.65 14.28
CA ASN A 53 5.44 0.24 14.63
C ASN A 53 4.54 -0.70 13.82
N VAL A 54 3.26 -0.34 13.67
CA VAL A 54 2.30 -1.11 12.86
C VAL A 54 2.77 -1.20 11.40
N LEU A 55 3.17 -0.08 10.80
CA LEU A 55 3.63 -0.03 9.41
C LEU A 55 4.91 -0.86 9.19
N VAL A 56 5.84 -0.84 10.15
CA VAL A 56 7.04 -1.69 10.11
C VAL A 56 6.65 -3.16 10.13
N THR A 57 5.78 -3.59 11.04
CA THR A 57 5.31 -4.98 11.11
C THR A 57 4.57 -5.40 9.83
N MET A 58 3.74 -4.53 9.25
CA MET A 58 3.10 -4.79 7.96
C MET A 58 4.13 -4.95 6.85
N GLY A 59 5.16 -4.10 6.81
CA GLY A 59 6.27 -4.22 5.87
C GLY A 59 7.02 -5.54 5.99
N GLU A 60 7.30 -6.02 7.20
CA GLU A 60 7.90 -7.33 7.43
C GLU A 60 7.02 -8.46 6.85
N SER A 61 5.70 -8.40 7.04
CA SER A 61 4.77 -9.36 6.45
C SER A 61 4.82 -9.34 4.92
N HIS A 62 4.85 -8.15 4.31
CA HIS A 62 4.86 -8.00 2.85
C HIS A 62 6.16 -8.47 2.20
N ALA A 63 7.26 -8.56 2.95
CA ALA A 63 8.51 -9.13 2.45
C ALA A 63 8.34 -10.62 2.05
N ARG A 64 7.46 -11.36 2.75
CA ARG A 64 7.14 -12.76 2.43
C ARG A 64 6.46 -12.93 1.08
N HIS A 65 5.80 -11.89 0.59
CA HIS A 65 5.16 -11.84 -0.72
C HIS A 65 6.10 -11.27 -1.81
N ASN A 66 7.41 -11.17 -1.53
CA ASN A 66 8.42 -10.63 -2.43
C ASN A 66 8.19 -9.18 -2.86
N VAL A 67 7.45 -8.40 -2.08
CA VAL A 67 7.30 -6.96 -2.29
C VAL A 67 8.65 -6.30 -2.04
N LYS A 68 9.10 -5.47 -2.99
CA LYS A 68 10.36 -4.73 -2.84
C LYS A 68 10.10 -3.30 -2.34
N PRO A 69 11.02 -2.70 -1.57
CA PRO A 69 10.86 -1.34 -1.07
C PRO A 69 10.52 -0.31 -2.14
N GLU A 70 11.12 -0.41 -3.33
CA GLU A 70 10.88 0.46 -4.48
C GLU A 70 9.47 0.34 -5.06
N MET A 71 8.76 -0.76 -4.83
CA MET A 71 7.40 -0.98 -5.34
C MET A 71 6.35 -0.22 -4.54
N VAL A 72 6.60 0.02 -3.25
CA VAL A 72 5.61 0.64 -2.33
C VAL A 72 5.19 2.03 -2.81
N ILE A 73 6.14 2.83 -3.33
CA ILE A 73 5.84 4.20 -3.79
C ILE A 73 4.97 4.21 -5.06
N LEU A 74 4.96 3.12 -5.84
CA LEU A 74 4.22 3.01 -7.08
C LEU A 74 2.70 2.90 -6.87
N LEU A 75 2.26 2.74 -5.62
CA LEU A 75 0.85 2.79 -5.24
C LEU A 75 0.31 4.22 -5.15
N TRP A 76 1.17 5.22 -4.90
CA TRP A 76 0.73 6.61 -4.72
C TRP A 76 -0.08 7.16 -5.90
N PRO A 77 0.36 7.02 -7.18
CA PRO A 77 -0.41 7.53 -8.31
C PRO A 77 -1.83 6.98 -8.36
N ALA A 78 -2.03 5.70 -8.02
CA ALA A 78 -3.36 5.07 -8.02
C ALA A 78 -4.27 5.66 -6.93
N ILE A 79 -3.74 5.88 -5.71
CA ILE A 79 -4.49 6.52 -4.61
C ILE A 79 -4.84 7.97 -4.98
N ARG A 80 -3.85 8.73 -5.47
CA ARG A 80 -4.04 10.12 -5.89
C ARG A 80 -5.10 10.24 -6.99
N ASP A 81 -5.03 9.38 -8.01
CA ASP A 81 -5.98 9.41 -9.12
C ASP A 81 -7.39 9.01 -8.64
N ALA A 82 -7.50 8.10 -7.67
CA ALA A 82 -8.77 7.77 -7.03
C ALA A 82 -9.33 8.95 -6.22
N PHE A 83 -8.51 9.64 -5.43
CA PHE A 83 -8.93 10.87 -4.72
C PHE A 83 -9.38 11.96 -5.69
N ASN A 84 -8.63 12.19 -6.76
CA ASN A 84 -9.01 13.14 -7.80
C ASN A 84 -10.35 12.75 -8.48
N GLY A 85 -10.57 11.46 -8.75
CA GLY A 85 -11.81 10.97 -9.33
C GLY A 85 -13.02 11.12 -8.39
N CYS A 86 -12.84 10.89 -7.09
CA CYS A 86 -13.92 10.96 -6.11
C CYS A 86 -14.25 12.39 -5.66
N LEU A 87 -13.25 13.25 -5.50
CA LEU A 87 -13.38 14.59 -4.92
C LEU A 87 -13.36 15.70 -5.98
N GLY A 88 -12.90 15.41 -7.20
CA GLY A 88 -12.91 16.35 -8.32
C GLY A 88 -12.21 17.66 -7.97
N THR A 89 -12.95 18.77 -8.08
CA THR A 89 -12.42 20.13 -7.82
C THR A 89 -12.04 20.36 -6.36
N ASP A 90 -12.58 19.58 -5.43
CA ASP A 90 -12.24 19.69 -4.01
C ASP A 90 -10.87 19.05 -3.70
N PHE A 91 -10.34 18.21 -4.61
CA PHE A 91 -8.98 17.71 -4.55
C PHE A 91 -7.96 18.74 -5.03
N THR A 92 -7.77 19.78 -4.21
CA THR A 92 -6.83 20.86 -4.50
C THR A 92 -5.38 20.37 -4.55
N THR A 93 -4.52 21.13 -5.22
CA THR A 93 -3.07 20.86 -5.23
C THR A 93 -2.48 20.77 -3.83
N GLN A 94 -2.91 21.66 -2.93
CA GLN A 94 -2.45 21.65 -1.54
C GLN A 94 -2.85 20.36 -0.83
N MET A 95 -4.08 19.87 -1.05
CA MET A 95 -4.54 18.61 -0.48
C MET A 95 -3.78 17.41 -1.06
N SER A 96 -3.51 17.39 -2.37
CA SER A 96 -2.69 16.37 -3.01
C SER A 96 -1.29 16.31 -2.40
N THR A 97 -0.63 17.45 -2.20
CA THR A 97 0.69 17.53 -1.57
C THR A 97 0.66 17.09 -0.11
N ALA A 98 -0.37 17.46 0.65
CA ALA A 98 -0.52 17.01 2.03
C ALA A 98 -0.66 15.48 2.12
N TRP A 99 -1.50 14.87 1.28
CA TRP A 99 -1.65 13.42 1.20
C TRP A 99 -0.37 12.71 0.73
N GLU A 100 0.37 13.32 -0.19
CA GLU A 100 1.67 12.80 -0.63
C GLU A 100 2.64 12.68 0.54
N HIS A 101 2.78 13.70 1.38
CA HIS A 101 3.64 13.64 2.56
C HIS A 101 3.19 12.56 3.56
N VAL A 102 1.88 12.40 3.78
CA VAL A 102 1.35 11.33 4.65
C VAL A 102 1.72 9.96 4.06
N PHE A 103 1.50 9.76 2.76
CA PHE A 103 1.83 8.51 2.09
C PHE A 103 3.33 8.23 2.08
N GLU A 104 4.18 9.24 1.85
CA GLU A 104 5.64 9.11 1.89
C GLU A 104 6.15 8.70 3.27
N TYR A 105 5.57 9.28 4.33
CA TYR A 105 5.85 8.88 5.70
C TYR A 105 5.49 7.41 5.92
N MET A 106 4.27 7.01 5.54
CA MET A 106 3.81 5.64 5.68
C MET A 106 4.70 4.66 4.91
N ALA A 107 5.00 4.99 3.65
CA ALA A 107 5.85 4.20 2.77
C ALA A 107 7.27 4.09 3.33
N THR A 108 7.80 5.12 3.97
CA THR A 108 9.12 5.08 4.62
C THR A 108 9.14 4.03 5.73
N LYS A 109 8.18 4.06 6.64
CA LYS A 109 8.08 3.09 7.74
C LYS A 109 7.82 1.67 7.26
N PHE A 110 6.96 1.52 6.27
CA PHE A 110 6.72 0.22 5.64
C PHE A 110 7.97 -0.36 4.98
N LYS A 111 8.76 0.48 4.27
CA LYS A 111 10.03 0.08 3.66
C LYS A 111 11.08 -0.30 4.69
N GLU A 112 11.08 0.29 5.89
CA GLU A 112 11.95 -0.13 7.00
C GLU A 112 11.69 -1.60 7.35
N GLY A 113 10.42 -1.99 7.49
CA GLY A 113 10.01 -3.38 7.73
C GLY A 113 10.44 -4.35 6.63
N LEU A 114 10.17 -3.99 5.37
CA LEU A 114 10.60 -4.79 4.20
C LEU A 114 12.10 -5.07 4.21
N ARG A 115 12.91 -4.04 4.51
CA ARG A 115 14.37 -4.15 4.56
C ARG A 115 14.85 -4.97 5.75
N LYS A 116 14.15 -4.92 6.88
CA LYS A 116 14.52 -5.66 8.09
C LYS A 116 14.39 -7.17 7.84
N GLU A 117 13.29 -7.64 7.28
CA GLU A 117 13.09 -9.06 6.98
C GLU A 117 14.04 -9.55 5.88
N SER A 118 14.25 -8.75 4.83
CA SER A 118 15.18 -9.09 3.74
C SER A 118 16.64 -9.30 4.19
N LYS A 119 17.03 -8.71 5.33
CA LYS A 119 18.36 -8.92 5.94
C LYS A 119 18.46 -10.20 6.77
N HIS A 120 17.36 -10.71 7.30
CA HIS A 120 17.33 -11.93 8.11
C HIS A 120 17.14 -13.20 7.26
N ALA A 121 16.64 -13.06 6.02
CA ALA A 121 16.52 -14.15 5.07
C ALA A 121 17.82 -14.48 4.28
N ARG A 122 18.95 -13.84 4.63
CA ARG A 122 20.26 -14.01 3.99
C ARG A 122 21.25 -14.75 4.88
#